data_AF-A0A946LI54-F1
#
_entry.id   AF-A0A946LI54-F1
#
_cell.length_a   1.000
_cell.length_b   1.000
_cell.length_c   1.000
_cell.angle_alpha   90.00
_cell.angle_beta   90.00
_cell.angle_gamma   90.00
#
_symmetry.space_group_name_H-M   'P 1'
#
loop_
_entity.id
_entity.type
_entity.pdbx_description
1 polymer ?
#
loop_
_entity_poly.entity_id
_entity_poly.type
_entity_poly.pdbx_seq_one_letter_code
_entity_poly.pdbx_strand_id
1 'polypeptide(L)'
;MINTAKIQVFKTSHRVLKILAVLLWVTGGVMLIRKASELLFEAYALKAASPWLWFAIALGLLFGGIKAKFLFRKACKKNLIRIDALEDPKFWQFYRPYFFLFLALMITTGATLSRLAHGNFAFLLGVAVLDISIATALLGSCTVFLEEKAFAK
;
A
#
# COMPACT_ATOMS: atom_id res chain seq x y z
N MET A 1 36.60 4.12 23.94
CA MET A 1 36.35 3.05 22.95
C MET A 1 34.95 2.52 23.18
N ILE A 2 33.99 2.95 22.35
CA ILE A 2 32.59 2.50 22.46
C ILE A 2 32.54 1.07 21.93
N ASN A 3 32.20 0.14 22.81
CA ASN A 3 32.15 -1.29 22.55
C ASN A 3 30.99 -1.58 21.57
N THR A 4 31.27 -1.64 20.27
CA THR A 4 30.31 -1.98 19.20
C THR A 4 29.99 -3.48 19.14
N ALA A 5 30.00 -4.15 20.29
CA ALA A 5 29.58 -5.54 20.43
C ALA A 5 28.10 -5.58 20.81
N LYS A 6 27.28 -6.16 19.91
CA LYS A 6 25.85 -6.50 20.07
C LYS A 6 24.83 -5.40 19.71
N ILE A 7 24.92 -4.87 18.49
CA ILE A 7 23.68 -4.61 17.72
C ILE A 7 23.29 -5.95 17.06
N GLN A 8 22.96 -6.96 17.88
CA GLN A 8 22.30 -8.21 17.45
C GLN A 8 20.84 -7.89 17.13
N VAL A 9 20.57 -6.97 16.21
CA VAL A 9 19.22 -6.50 15.96
C VAL A 9 18.52 -7.50 15.04
N PHE A 10 18.07 -8.57 15.70
CA PHE A 10 17.06 -9.53 15.31
C PHE A 10 17.30 -10.22 13.96
N LYS A 11 18.20 -11.22 13.98
CA LYS A 11 18.13 -12.32 13.01
C LYS A 11 16.72 -12.88 13.04
N THR A 12 16.14 -13.08 11.87
CA THR A 12 14.78 -13.60 11.73
C THR A 12 14.76 -14.69 10.66
N SER A 13 13.59 -15.12 10.22
CA SER A 13 13.47 -16.02 9.07
C SER A 13 12.94 -15.28 7.85
N HIS A 14 13.24 -15.79 6.66
CA HIS A 14 12.65 -15.34 5.40
C HIS A 14 11.12 -15.28 5.49
N ARG A 15 10.51 -16.26 6.15
CA ARG A 15 9.05 -16.33 6.35
C ARG A 15 8.52 -15.13 7.13
N VAL A 16 9.19 -14.71 8.21
CA VAL A 16 8.78 -13.53 8.98
C VAL A 16 8.87 -12.28 8.10
N LEU A 17 9.92 -12.12 7.30
CA LEU A 17 10.04 -10.99 6.38
C LEU A 17 8.93 -10.97 5.33
N LYS A 18 8.54 -12.13 4.79
CA LYS A 18 7.42 -12.26 3.84
C LYS A 18 6.08 -11.92 4.50
N ILE A 19 5.87 -12.33 5.76
CA ILE A 19 4.67 -11.97 6.55
C ILE A 19 4.62 -10.45 6.79
N LEU A 20 5.72 -9.84 7.23
CA LEU A 20 5.78 -8.39 7.42
C LEU A 20 5.53 -7.62 6.12
N ALA A 21 6.04 -8.13 5.00
CA ALA A 21 5.82 -7.53 3.70
C ALA A 21 4.34 -7.53 3.29
N VAL A 22 3.63 -8.67 3.44
CA VAL A 22 2.19 -8.72 3.12
C VAL A 22 1.36 -7.93 4.13
N LEU A 23 1.72 -7.93 5.41
CA LEU A 23 1.04 -7.12 6.44
C LEU A 23 1.10 -5.63 6.10
N LEU A 24 2.24 -5.15 5.62
CA LEU A 24 2.36 -3.76 5.19
C LEU A 24 1.41 -3.43 4.02
N TRP A 25 1.17 -4.38 3.11
CA TRP A 25 0.27 -4.17 1.97
C TRP A 25 -1.18 -4.14 2.41
N VAL A 26 -1.57 -5.09 3.27
CA VAL A 26 -2.93 -5.18 3.81
C VAL A 26 -3.25 -3.95 4.65
N THR A 27 -2.35 -3.56 5.55
CA THR A 27 -2.54 -2.36 6.39
C THR A 27 -2.64 -1.09 5.54
N GLY A 28 -1.74 -0.92 4.56
CA GLY A 28 -1.81 0.19 3.61
C GLY A 28 -3.14 0.23 2.84
N GLY A 29 -3.60 -0.92 2.34
CA GLY A 29 -4.86 -1.03 1.61
C GLY A 29 -6.08 -0.68 2.48
N VAL A 30 -6.16 -1.22 3.70
CA VAL A 30 -7.26 -0.96 4.64
C VAL A 30 -7.30 0.53 5.04
N MET A 31 -6.14 1.14 5.33
CA MET A 31 -6.08 2.55 5.70
C MET A 31 -6.52 3.48 4.56
N LEU A 32 -6.16 3.15 3.32
CA LEU A 32 -6.60 3.89 2.14
C LEU A 32 -8.10 3.72 1.86
N ILE A 33 -8.67 2.53 2.07
CA ILE A 33 -10.12 2.34 1.99
C ILE A 33 -10.84 3.20 3.02
N ARG A 34 -10.38 3.17 4.28
CA ARG A 34 -10.95 3.99 5.36
C ARG A 34 -10.95 5.47 4.98
N LYS A 35 -9.81 5.97 4.51
CA LYS A 35 -9.63 7.37 4.07
C LYS A 35 -10.50 7.72 2.86
N ALA A 36 -10.56 6.85 1.85
CA ALA A 36 -11.41 7.05 0.68
C ALA A 36 -12.90 7.11 1.05
N SER A 37 -13.34 6.28 1.99
CA SER A 37 -14.70 6.30 2.50
C SER A 37 -15.05 7.62 3.18
N GLU A 38 -14.13 8.20 3.97
CA GLU A 38 -14.31 9.53 4.57
C GLU A 38 -14.47 10.62 3.50
N LEU A 39 -13.62 10.60 2.45
CA LEU A 39 -13.69 11.56 1.34
C LEU A 39 -14.97 11.42 0.52
N LEU A 40 -15.42 10.18 0.27
CA LEU A 40 -16.67 9.91 -0.43
C LEU A 40 -17.89 10.32 0.40
N PHE A 41 -17.84 10.14 1.72
CA PHE A 41 -18.89 10.58 2.63
C PHE A 41 -19.00 12.11 2.64
N GLU A 42 -17.88 12.82 2.68
CA GLU A 42 -17.85 14.28 2.55
C GLU A 42 -18.38 14.73 1.19
N ALA A 43 -17.96 14.07 0.10
CA ALA A 43 -18.47 14.38 -1.24
C ALA A 43 -19.98 14.13 -1.36
N TYR A 44 -20.50 13.07 -0.72
CA TYR A 44 -21.92 12.78 -0.64
C TYR A 44 -22.68 13.88 0.12
N ALA A 45 -22.13 14.37 1.23
CA ALA A 45 -22.72 15.46 1.99
C ALA A 45 -22.79 16.78 1.19
N LEU A 46 -21.80 17.05 0.33
CA LEU A 46 -21.81 18.22 -0.55
C LEU A 46 -22.80 18.09 -1.71
N LYS A 47 -22.91 16.89 -2.31
CA LYS A 47 -23.80 16.63 -3.44
C LYS A 47 -24.38 15.23 -3.37
N ALA A 48 -25.46 15.12 -2.61
CA ALA A 48 -26.16 13.86 -2.37
C ALA A 48 -26.60 13.22 -3.70
N ALA A 49 -26.51 11.89 -3.75
CA ALA A 49 -26.99 11.05 -4.86
C ALA A 49 -26.39 11.38 -6.25
N SER A 50 -25.21 12.01 -6.33
CA SER A 50 -24.55 12.22 -7.61
C SER A 50 -24.03 10.90 -8.21
N PRO A 51 -24.32 10.59 -9.49
CA PRO A 51 -23.81 9.37 -10.14
C PRO A 51 -22.27 9.34 -10.24
N TRP A 52 -21.63 10.51 -10.13
CA TRP A 52 -20.18 10.64 -10.13
C TRP A 52 -19.50 9.93 -8.95
N LEU A 53 -20.20 9.70 -7.82
CA LEU A 53 -19.65 8.90 -6.72
C LEU A 53 -19.41 7.45 -7.13
N TRP A 54 -20.39 6.85 -7.79
CA TRP A 54 -20.28 5.47 -8.28
C TRP A 54 -19.25 5.36 -9.40
N PHE A 55 -19.20 6.36 -10.29
CA PHE A 55 -18.18 6.42 -11.32
C PHE A 55 -16.77 6.52 -10.72
N ALA A 56 -16.58 7.34 -9.69
CA ALA A 56 -15.30 7.45 -8.97
C ALA A 56 -14.87 6.11 -8.35
N ILE A 57 -15.78 5.38 -7.70
CA ILE A 57 -15.50 4.05 -7.15
C ILE A 57 -15.09 3.08 -8.28
N ALA A 58 -15.89 2.99 -9.34
CA ALA A 58 -15.63 2.09 -10.47
C ALA A 58 -14.27 2.39 -11.13
N LEU A 59 -13.97 3.68 -11.33
CA LEU A 59 -12.71 4.13 -11.93
C LEU A 59 -11.51 3.82 -11.03
N GLY A 60 -11.64 4.02 -9.71
CA GLY A 60 -10.64 3.64 -8.72
C GLY A 60 -10.34 2.14 -8.78
N LEU A 61 -11.37 1.29 -8.75
CA LEU A 61 -11.22 -0.16 -8.84
C LEU A 61 -10.54 -0.59 -10.16
N LEU A 62 -10.95 0.00 -11.29
CA LEU A 62 -10.38 -0.31 -12.61
C LEU A 62 -8.91 0.05 -12.69
N PHE A 63 -8.54 1.28 -12.35
CA PHE A 63 -7.13 1.70 -12.37
C PHE A 63 -6.30 0.95 -11.34
N GLY A 64 -6.89 0.63 -10.19
CA GLY A 64 -6.23 -0.20 -9.18
C GLY A 64 -5.96 -1.61 -9.67
N GLY A 65 -6.91 -2.26 -10.35
CA GLY A 65 -6.73 -3.58 -10.95
C GLY A 65 -5.62 -3.60 -12.00
N ILE A 66 -5.57 -2.58 -12.86
CA ILE A 66 -4.47 -2.41 -13.85
C ILE A 66 -3.13 -2.29 -13.12
N LYS A 67 -3.02 -1.41 -12.13
CA LYS A 67 -1.79 -1.24 -11.32
C LYS A 67 -1.41 -2.52 -10.57
N ALA A 68 -2.39 -3.27 -10.05
CA ALA A 68 -2.17 -4.56 -9.39
C ALA A 68 -1.45 -5.53 -10.33
N LYS A 69 -1.99 -5.68 -11.54
CA LYS A 69 -1.51 -6.65 -12.54
C LYS A 69 -0.11 -6.32 -13.07
N PHE A 70 0.14 -5.06 -13.40
CA PHE A 70 1.36 -4.67 -14.12
C PHE A 70 2.49 -4.15 -13.22
N LEU A 71 2.17 -3.33 -12.22
CA LEU A 71 3.17 -2.65 -11.41
C LEU A 71 3.42 -3.37 -10.09
N PHE A 72 2.38 -3.54 -9.28
CA PHE A 72 2.51 -4.05 -7.92
C PHE A 72 2.84 -5.54 -7.90
N ARG A 73 2.27 -6.34 -8.79
CA ARG A 73 2.64 -7.77 -8.93
C ARG A 73 4.13 -7.94 -9.21
N LYS A 74 4.70 -7.14 -10.13
CA LYS A 74 6.14 -7.15 -10.42
C LYS A 74 6.96 -6.72 -9.20
N ALA A 75 6.51 -5.70 -8.47
CA ALA A 75 7.16 -5.23 -7.25
C ALA A 75 7.16 -6.30 -6.14
N CYS A 76 6.03 -6.97 -5.90
CA CYS A 76 5.90 -8.06 -4.93
C CYS A 76 6.85 -9.21 -5.27
N LYS A 77 6.85 -9.70 -6.52
CA LYS A 77 7.76 -10.77 -6.96
C LYS A 77 9.23 -10.38 -6.77
N LYS A 78 9.60 -9.17 -7.17
CA LYS A 78 10.98 -8.65 -6.98
C LYS A 78 11.35 -8.57 -5.49
N ASN A 79 10.41 -8.23 -4.61
CA ASN A 79 10.66 -8.21 -3.18
C ASN A 79 10.81 -9.61 -2.59
N LEU A 80 9.99 -10.57 -3.01
CA LEU A 80 10.09 -11.97 -2.58
C LEU A 80 11.42 -12.60 -2.99
N ILE A 81 11.80 -12.49 -4.27
CA ILE A 81 13.11 -12.95 -4.78
C ILE A 81 14.26 -12.34 -3.98
N ARG A 82 14.15 -11.04 -3.65
CA ARG A 82 15.16 -10.36 -2.83
C ARG A 82 15.21 -10.92 -1.41
N ILE A 83 14.07 -11.16 -0.78
CA ILE A 83 14.02 -11.75 0.56
C ILE A 83 14.70 -13.12 0.51
N ASP A 84 14.36 -13.96 -0.46
CA ASP A 84 14.92 -15.31 -0.64
C ASP A 84 16.44 -15.32 -0.85
N ALA A 85 16.99 -14.28 -1.48
CA ALA A 85 18.43 -14.11 -1.66
C ALA A 85 19.19 -13.60 -0.42
N LEU A 86 18.53 -13.34 0.71
CA LEU A 86 19.21 -12.91 1.94
C LEU A 86 19.87 -14.10 2.64
N GLU A 87 21.19 -14.06 2.83
CA GLU A 87 21.93 -15.10 3.58
C GLU A 87 21.62 -15.05 5.09
N ASP A 88 21.59 -13.86 5.68
CA ASP A 88 21.28 -13.63 7.11
C ASP A 88 20.14 -12.60 7.24
N PRO A 89 18.87 -13.04 7.13
CA PRO A 89 17.72 -12.13 7.12
C PRO A 89 17.55 -11.41 8.46
N LYS A 90 17.43 -10.07 8.40
CA LYS A 90 17.18 -9.19 9.56
C LYS A 90 15.79 -8.59 9.50
N PHE A 91 15.16 -8.36 10.65
CA PHE A 91 13.77 -7.88 10.77
C PHE A 91 13.42 -6.68 9.86
N TRP A 92 14.32 -5.71 9.70
CA TRP A 92 14.10 -4.49 8.89
C TRP A 92 14.22 -4.68 7.38
N GLN A 93 14.72 -5.84 6.94
CA GLN A 93 15.02 -6.11 5.53
C GLN A 93 13.81 -6.66 4.76
N PHE A 94 12.58 -6.48 5.24
CA PHE A 94 11.37 -6.90 4.53
C PHE A 94 11.06 -6.02 3.32
N TYR A 95 11.55 -4.77 3.29
CA TYR A 95 11.63 -3.91 2.11
C TYR A 95 12.97 -3.17 2.04
N ARG A 96 13.26 -2.53 0.90
CA ARG A 96 14.43 -1.63 0.75
C ARG A 96 14.17 -0.30 1.48
N PRO A 97 15.19 0.37 2.05
CA PRO A 97 15.02 1.69 2.68
C PRO A 97 14.32 2.72 1.80
N TYR A 98 14.68 2.77 0.50
CA TYR A 98 14.04 3.66 -0.49
C TYR A 98 12.53 3.45 -0.64
N PHE A 99 12.03 2.24 -0.37
CA PHE A 99 10.60 1.97 -0.39
C PHE A 99 9.87 2.72 0.74
N PHE A 100 10.46 2.79 1.95
CA PHE A 100 9.87 3.55 3.06
C PHE A 100 9.89 5.05 2.80
N LEU A 101 10.93 5.56 2.15
CA LEU A 101 10.98 6.96 1.69
C LEU A 101 9.82 7.26 0.72
N PHE A 102 9.62 6.39 -0.27
CA PHE A 102 8.52 6.54 -1.22
C PHE A 102 7.15 6.43 -0.54
N LEU A 103 7.00 5.50 0.41
CA LEU A 103 5.79 5.34 1.20
C LEU A 103 5.48 6.60 2.02
N ALA A 104 6.48 7.17 2.70
CA ALA A 104 6.32 8.41 3.45
C ALA A 104 5.92 9.59 2.53
N LEU A 105 6.54 9.70 1.36
CA LEU A 105 6.19 10.72 0.37
C LEU A 105 4.75 10.55 -0.14
N MET A 106 4.34 9.32 -0.43
CA MET A 106 2.97 9.02 -0.88
C MET A 106 1.94 9.35 0.20
N ILE A 107 2.19 8.99 1.46
CA ILE A 107 1.31 9.28 2.60
C ILE A 107 1.19 10.80 2.80
N THR A 108 2.31 11.52 2.83
CA THR A 108 2.33 12.98 3.03
C THR A 108 1.64 13.73 1.90
N THR A 109 1.85 13.29 0.65
CA THR A 109 1.17 13.84 -0.53
C THR A 109 -0.33 13.58 -0.45
N GLY A 110 -0.73 12.34 -0.17
CA GLY A 110 -2.14 11.95 -0.04
C GLY A 110 -2.86 12.70 1.08
N ALA A 111 -2.23 12.89 2.23
CA ALA A 111 -2.80 13.66 3.35
C ALA A 111 -2.92 15.15 3.02
N THR A 112 -1.95 15.71 2.29
CA THR A 112 -1.99 17.12 1.87
C THR A 112 -3.08 17.34 0.82
N LEU A 113 -3.20 16.46 -0.18
CA LEU A 113 -4.27 16.52 -1.17
C LEU A 113 -5.65 16.37 -0.53
N SER A 114 -5.84 15.47 0.42
CA SER A 114 -7.12 15.35 1.14
C SER A 114 -7.49 16.62 1.88
N ARG A 115 -6.52 17.28 2.55
CA ARG A 115 -6.79 18.56 3.23
C ARG A 115 -7.16 19.67 2.25
N LEU A 116 -6.50 19.72 1.10
CA LEU A 116 -6.80 20.70 0.04
C LEU A 116 -8.12 20.41 -0.68
N ALA A 117 -8.60 19.17 -0.62
CA ALA A 117 -9.84 18.75 -1.26
C ALA A 117 -11.10 19.14 -0.48
N HIS A 118 -10.99 19.48 0.80
CA HIS A 118 -12.15 19.79 1.65
C HIS A 118 -13.05 20.86 1.04
N GLY A 119 -14.36 20.63 1.10
CA GLY A 119 -15.37 21.54 0.53
C GLY A 119 -15.42 21.58 -1.00
N ASN A 120 -14.56 20.84 -1.72
CA ASN A 120 -14.57 20.77 -3.19
C ASN A 120 -14.91 19.36 -3.68
N PHE A 121 -16.13 19.20 -4.19
CA PHE A 121 -16.66 17.92 -4.68
C PHE A 121 -15.74 17.22 -5.69
N ALA A 122 -15.22 17.94 -6.69
CA ALA A 122 -14.40 17.34 -7.74
C ALA A 122 -13.04 16.86 -7.20
N PHE A 123 -12.42 17.65 -6.32
CA PHE A 123 -11.17 17.27 -5.68
C PHE A 123 -11.36 16.08 -4.72
N LEU A 124 -12.44 16.04 -3.94
CA LEU A 124 -12.75 14.92 -3.06
C LEU A 124 -12.87 13.61 -3.85
N LEU A 125 -13.63 13.63 -4.96
CA LEU A 125 -13.73 12.47 -5.84
C LEU A 125 -12.38 12.10 -6.46
N GLY A 126 -11.60 13.07 -6.92
CA GLY A 126 -10.27 12.81 -7.49
C GLY A 126 -9.33 12.12 -6.50
N VAL A 127 -9.26 12.60 -5.26
CA VAL A 127 -8.44 11.99 -4.21
C VAL A 127 -9.00 10.64 -3.79
N ALA A 128 -10.33 10.48 -3.71
CA ALA A 128 -10.94 9.18 -3.43
C ALA A 128 -10.64 8.14 -4.51
N VAL A 129 -10.68 8.51 -5.80
CA VAL A 129 -10.28 7.62 -6.93
C VAL A 129 -8.83 7.17 -6.76
N LEU A 130 -7.93 8.09 -6.41
CA LEU A 130 -6.52 7.76 -6.18
C LEU A 130 -6.35 6.79 -5.02
N ASP A 131 -6.98 7.06 -3.88
CA ASP A 131 -6.88 6.22 -2.68
C ASP A 131 -7.48 4.82 -2.93
N ILE A 132 -8.66 4.72 -3.57
CA ILE A 132 -9.27 3.45 -3.97
C ILE A 132 -8.35 2.71 -4.96
N SER A 133 -7.82 3.41 -5.96
CA SER A 133 -6.91 2.82 -6.94
C SER A 133 -5.67 2.20 -6.29
N ILE A 134 -5.05 2.91 -5.35
CA ILE A 134 -3.87 2.38 -4.64
C ILE A 134 -4.28 1.24 -3.71
N ALA A 135 -5.41 1.36 -2.99
CA ALA A 135 -5.90 0.30 -2.12
C ALA A 135 -6.17 -1.00 -2.87
N THR A 136 -6.88 -0.93 -3.99
CA THR A 136 -7.15 -2.08 -4.85
C THR A 136 -5.86 -2.67 -5.40
N ALA A 137 -4.88 -1.84 -5.77
CA ALA A 137 -3.58 -2.32 -6.24
C ALA A 137 -2.81 -3.09 -5.15
N LEU A 138 -2.78 -2.56 -3.92
CA LEU A 138 -2.14 -3.20 -2.76
C LEU A 138 -2.81 -4.54 -2.42
N LEU A 139 -4.12 -4.54 -2.22
CA LEU A 139 -4.87 -5.73 -1.85
C LEU A 139 -4.87 -6.79 -2.96
N GLY A 140 -5.09 -6.37 -4.20
CA GLY A 140 -5.05 -7.28 -5.35
C GLY A 140 -3.68 -7.95 -5.53
N SER A 141 -2.60 -7.21 -5.30
CA SER A 141 -1.24 -7.77 -5.38
C SER A 141 -0.84 -8.67 -4.20
N CYS A 142 -1.64 -8.75 -3.14
CA CYS A 142 -1.40 -9.71 -2.04
C CYS A 142 -1.52 -11.17 -2.51
N THR A 143 -2.33 -11.43 -3.55
CA THR A 143 -2.47 -12.76 -4.18
C THR A 143 -1.12 -13.36 -4.62
N VAL A 144 -0.15 -12.51 -4.99
CA VAL A 144 1.20 -12.92 -5.41
C VAL A 144 1.93 -13.67 -4.30
N PHE A 145 1.72 -13.30 -3.04
CA PHE A 145 2.34 -14.00 -1.91
C PHE A 145 1.83 -15.45 -1.80
N LEU A 146 0.59 -15.71 -2.19
CA LEU A 146 0.03 -17.06 -2.23
C LEU A 146 0.52 -17.82 -3.47
N GLU A 147 0.52 -17.19 -4.64
CA GLU A 147 0.98 -17.80 -5.90
C GLU A 147 2.44 -18.24 -5.84
N GLU A 148 3.32 -17.40 -5.28
CA GLU A 148 4.76 -17.68 -5.12
C GLU A 148 5.03 -18.58 -3.90
N LYS A 149 3.99 -19.17 -3.29
CA LYS A 149 4.08 -20.03 -2.10
C LYS A 149 4.95 -19.41 -1.01
N ALA A 150 4.83 -18.10 -0.79
CA ALA A 150 5.70 -17.32 0.09
C ALA A 150 5.76 -17.85 1.54
N PHE A 151 4.78 -18.66 1.94
CA PHE A 151 4.69 -19.24 3.28
C PHE A 151 4.90 -20.75 3.32
N ALA A 152 5.17 -21.41 2.18
CA ALA A 152 5.53 -22.82 2.14
C ALA A 152 6.94 -23.02 2.71
N LYS A 153 7.15 -24.19 3.34
CA LYS A 153 8.38 -24.57 4.03
C LYS A 153 9.58 -24.64 3.09
#